data_AF-A0AAD9JEI8-F1
#
_entry.id   AF-A0AAD9JEI8-F1
#
_cell.length_a   1.000
_cell.length_b   1.000
_cell.length_c   1.000
_cell.angle_alpha   90.00
_cell.angle_beta   90.00
_cell.angle_gamma   90.00
#
_symmetry.space_group_name_H-M   'P 1'
#
loop_
_entity.id
_entity.type
_entity.pdbx_description
1 polymer ?
#
loop_
_entity_poly.entity_id
_entity_poly.type
_entity_poly.pdbx_seq_one_letter_code
_entity_poly.pdbx_strand_id
1 'polypeptide(L)'
;MMMSRLITKLKQDDTALWIRLEQMELKPQYYSFRWLTLLLSQEFPLPDVIRVWDSLLADEHRFDFLICVCCAMLIVIREDLLKGDFPSNMKLLQNYPNTDIHLVLDKAVELYHR
;
A
#
# COMPACT_ATOMS: atom_id res chain seq x y z
N MET A 1 15.04 5.48 -2.73
CA MET A 1 14.75 4.06 -2.35
C MET A 1 13.26 3.81 -2.57
N MET A 2 12.79 2.58 -2.85
CA MET A 2 11.37 2.34 -3.19
C MET A 2 10.39 2.87 -2.12
N MET A 3 10.74 2.78 -0.84
CA MET A 3 9.95 3.34 0.27
C MET A 3 9.75 4.86 0.20
N SER A 4 10.75 5.61 -0.27
CA SER A 4 10.59 7.07 -0.45
C SER A 4 9.63 7.37 -1.60
N ARG A 5 9.61 6.51 -2.63
CA ARG A 5 8.66 6.64 -3.75
C ARG A 5 7.22 6.40 -3.30
N LEU A 6 7.00 5.42 -2.41
CA LEU A 6 5.69 5.17 -1.82
C LEU A 6 5.16 6.39 -1.06
N ILE A 7 5.98 7.03 -0.23
CA ILE A 7 5.58 8.24 0.49
C ILE A 7 5.30 9.41 -0.45
N THR A 8 6.14 9.61 -1.46
CA THR A 8 5.90 10.66 -2.46
C THR A 8 4.57 10.42 -3.19
N LYS A 9 4.28 9.18 -3.58
CA LYS A 9 3.03 8.81 -4.26
C LYS A 9 1.82 9.03 -3.33
N LEU A 10 1.90 8.56 -2.08
CA LEU A 10 0.84 8.80 -1.09
C LEU A 10 0.59 10.29 -0.87
N LYS A 11 1.65 11.11 -0.78
CA LYS A 11 1.52 12.56 -0.62
C LYS A 11 0.79 13.21 -1.79
N GLN A 12 1.03 12.74 -3.02
CA GLN A 12 0.40 13.23 -4.25
C GLN A 12 -1.08 12.82 -4.32
N ASP A 13 -1.39 11.57 -3.97
CA ASP A 13 -2.73 11.00 -4.18
C ASP A 13 -3.67 11.12 -2.96
N ASP A 14 -3.14 11.15 -1.74
CA ASP A 14 -3.89 11.37 -0.50
C ASP A 14 -3.06 12.15 0.54
N THR A 15 -2.98 13.46 0.36
CA THR A 15 -2.20 14.35 1.24
C THR A 15 -2.68 14.31 2.69
N ALA A 16 -3.99 14.14 2.94
CA ALA A 16 -4.53 14.11 4.30
C ALA A 16 -4.05 12.86 5.06
N LEU A 17 -4.10 11.69 4.41
CA LEU A 17 -3.56 10.46 4.98
C LEU A 17 -2.04 10.56 5.19
N TRP A 18 -1.31 11.11 4.21
CA TRP A 18 0.14 11.35 4.35
C TRP A 18 0.48 12.21 5.57
N ILE A 19 -0.19 13.36 5.76
CA ILE A 19 0.02 14.26 6.92
C ILE A 19 -0.24 13.49 8.22
N ARG A 20 -1.32 12.70 8.28
CA ARG A 20 -1.65 11.93 9.49
C ARG A 20 -0.55 10.94 9.84
N LEU A 21 -0.06 10.17 8.88
CA LEU A 21 1.03 9.19 9.10
C LEU A 21 2.33 9.89 9.52
N GLU A 22 2.62 11.06 8.93
CA GLU A 22 3.80 11.87 9.28
C GLU A 22 3.72 12.42 10.71
N GLN A 23 2.56 12.93 11.13
CA GLN A 23 2.33 13.41 12.50
C GLN A 23 2.50 12.32 13.58
N MET A 24 2.23 11.06 13.23
CA MET A 24 2.45 9.91 14.11
C MET A 24 3.89 9.38 14.05
N GLU A 25 4.76 9.98 13.25
CA GLU A 25 6.10 9.48 12.94
C GLU A 25 6.09 8.02 12.42
N LEU A 26 5.00 7.63 11.74
CA LEU A 26 4.82 6.27 11.24
C LEU A 26 5.60 6.11 9.93
N LYS A 27 6.87 5.76 10.07
CA LYS A 27 7.77 5.66 8.93
C LYS A 27 7.49 4.42 8.08
N PRO A 28 7.59 4.51 6.73
CA PRO A 28 7.36 3.40 5.81
C PRO A 28 8.19 2.17 6.08
N GLN A 29 9.40 2.33 6.61
CA GLN A 29 10.32 1.21 6.83
C GLN A 29 9.72 0.17 7.79
N TYR A 30 8.79 0.58 8.67
CA TYR A 30 8.17 -0.30 9.66
C TYR A 30 7.12 -1.26 9.09
N TYR A 31 6.54 -0.95 7.93
CA TYR A 31 5.49 -1.78 7.30
C TYR A 31 5.80 -2.13 5.84
N SER A 32 6.19 -1.14 5.03
CA SER A 32 6.32 -1.30 3.57
C SER A 32 7.59 -2.02 3.11
N PHE A 33 8.60 -2.19 3.98
CA PHE A 33 9.81 -2.91 3.59
C PHE A 33 9.48 -4.37 3.19
N ARG A 34 8.72 -5.08 4.03
CA ARG A 34 8.25 -6.44 3.77
C ARG A 34 7.35 -6.50 2.53
N TRP A 35 6.42 -5.55 2.41
CA TRP A 35 5.51 -5.44 1.27
C TRP A 35 6.25 -5.40 -0.07
N LEU A 36 7.25 -4.53 -0.16
CA LEU A 36 8.00 -4.28 -1.39
C LEU A 36 8.98 -5.40 -1.70
N THR A 37 9.69 -5.91 -0.69
CA THR A 37 10.71 -6.96 -0.87
C THR A 37 10.12 -8.32 -1.21
N LEU A 38 8.95 -8.63 -0.68
CA LEU A 38 8.28 -9.91 -0.87
C LEU A 38 7.13 -9.85 -1.88
N LEU A 39 7.00 -8.74 -2.62
CA LEU A 39 5.95 -8.51 -3.62
C LEU A 39 4.56 -8.86 -3.07
N LEU A 40 4.28 -8.42 -1.84
CA LEU A 40 3.00 -8.60 -1.13
C LEU A 40 2.60 -10.06 -0.82
N SER A 41 3.48 -11.04 -1.03
CA SER A 41 3.17 -12.47 -0.82
C SER A 41 2.80 -12.87 0.62
N GLN A 42 3.10 -12.00 1.61
CA GLN A 42 2.76 -12.22 3.01
C GLN A 42 1.62 -11.32 3.51
N GLU A 43 1.00 -10.51 2.64
CA GLU A 43 -0.16 -9.68 3.02
C GLU A 43 -1.49 -10.33 2.67
N PHE A 44 -1.49 -11.19 1.65
CA PHE A 44 -2.71 -11.75 1.08
C PHE A 44 -2.64 -13.28 0.99
N PRO A 45 -3.80 -13.97 0.97
CA PRO A 45 -3.88 -15.39 0.61
C PRO A 45 -3.29 -15.66 -0.78
N LEU A 46 -2.77 -16.87 -0.99
CA LEU A 46 -2.09 -17.24 -2.25
C LEU A 46 -2.89 -16.92 -3.53
N PRO A 47 -4.22 -17.17 -3.63
CA PRO A 47 -4.99 -16.80 -4.82
C PRO A 47 -4.93 -15.30 -5.14
N ASP A 48 -5.00 -14.45 -4.12
CA ASP A 48 -4.96 -13.00 -4.25
C ASP A 48 -3.55 -12.51 -4.60
N VAL A 49 -2.53 -13.13 -4.00
CA VAL A 49 -1.12 -12.88 -4.36
C VAL A 49 -0.88 -13.18 -5.84
N ILE A 50 -1.36 -14.32 -6.34
CA ILE A 50 -1.25 -14.68 -7.75
C ILE A 50 -1.94 -13.62 -8.62
N ARG A 51 -3.12 -13.14 -8.22
CA ARG A 51 -3.84 -12.09 -8.96
C ARG A 51 -3.07 -10.76 -9.02
N VAL A 52 -2.42 -10.38 -7.92
CA VAL A 52 -1.53 -9.22 -7.89
C VAL A 52 -0.33 -9.45 -8.81
N TRP A 53 0.26 -10.63 -8.77
CA TRP A 53 1.42 -10.99 -9.58
C TRP A 53 1.10 -11.05 -11.08
N ASP A 54 -0.07 -11.53 -11.47
CA ASP A 54 -0.53 -11.50 -12.86
C ASP A 54 -0.50 -10.05 -13.39
N SER A 55 -1.05 -9.11 -12.61
CA SER A 55 -1.07 -7.69 -12.96
C SER A 55 0.34 -7.08 -12.97
N LEU A 56 1.16 -7.37 -11.95
CA LEU A 56 2.52 -6.85 -11.84
C LEU A 56 3.44 -7.36 -12.95
N LEU A 57 3.38 -8.65 -13.25
CA LEU A 57 4.30 -9.28 -14.19
C LEU A 57 3.91 -9.01 -15.66
N ALA A 58 2.64 -8.69 -15.92
CA ALA A 58 2.18 -8.22 -17.22
C ALA A 58 2.66 -6.79 -17.55
N ASP A 59 2.99 -5.97 -16.54
CA ASP A 59 3.42 -4.58 -16.73
C ASP A 59 4.95 -4.45 -16.91
N GLU A 60 5.39 -3.70 -17.92
CA GLU A 60 6.82 -3.42 -18.16
C GLU A 60 7.46 -2.60 -17.04
N HIS A 61 6.67 -1.72 -16.42
CA HIS A 61 7.00 -0.86 -15.29
C HIS A 61 6.49 -1.42 -13.96
N ARG A 62 6.54 -2.75 -13.79
CA ARG A 62 6.04 -3.49 -12.61
C ARG A 62 6.35 -2.89 -11.24
N PHE A 63 7.53 -2.29 -11.05
CA PHE A 63 7.90 -1.69 -9.76
C PHE A 63 7.18 -0.37 -9.51
N ASP A 64 6.82 0.36 -10.56
CA ASP A 64 6.04 1.59 -10.47
C ASP A 64 4.59 1.24 -10.19
N PHE A 65 4.07 0.19 -10.85
CA PHE A 65 2.76 -0.37 -10.54
C PHE A 65 2.70 -0.93 -9.11
N LEU A 66 3.75 -1.62 -8.63
CA LEU A 66 3.85 -2.08 -7.23
C LEU A 66 3.73 -0.94 -6.23
N ILE A 67 4.37 0.20 -6.49
CA ILE A 67 4.23 1.39 -5.64
C ILE A 67 2.76 1.87 -5.63
N CYS A 68 2.07 1.82 -6.78
CA CYS A 68 0.65 2.15 -6.87
C CYS A 68 -0.22 1.16 -6.08
N VAL A 69 0.07 -0.15 -6.13
CA VAL A 69 -0.62 -1.16 -5.32
C VAL A 69 -0.40 -0.91 -3.83
N CYS A 70 0.83 -0.67 -3.38
CA CYS A 70 1.11 -0.35 -1.98
C CYS A 70 0.44 0.97 -1.54
N CYS A 71 0.36 1.96 -2.42
CA CYS A 71 -0.34 3.21 -2.13
C CYS A 71 -1.86 3.00 -2.05
N ALA A 72 -2.42 2.21 -2.97
CA ALA A 72 -3.81 1.80 -2.97
C ALA A 72 -4.18 1.06 -1.68
N MET A 73 -3.31 0.14 -1.21
CA MET A 73 -3.51 -0.55 0.07
C MET A 73 -3.69 0.42 1.23
N LEU A 74 -2.90 1.49 1.30
CA LEU A 74 -3.03 2.52 2.35
C LEU A 74 -4.33 3.32 2.21
N ILE A 75 -4.68 3.70 0.99
CA ILE A 75 -5.88 4.50 0.69
C ILE A 75 -7.17 3.70 0.95
N VAL A 76 -7.18 2.39 0.68
CA VAL A 76 -8.36 1.54 0.91
C VAL A 76 -8.72 1.45 2.40
N ILE A 77 -7.72 1.42 3.29
CA ILE A 77 -7.92 1.38 4.75
C ILE A 77 -7.83 2.78 5.40
N ARG A 78 -7.92 3.86 4.60
CA ARG A 78 -7.69 5.23 5.07
C ARG A 78 -8.52 5.61 6.29
N GLU A 79 -9.78 5.18 6.33
CA GLU A 79 -10.71 5.59 7.39
C GLU A 79 -10.28 5.05 8.75
N ASP A 80 -9.70 3.85 8.78
CA ASP A 80 -9.14 3.25 9.99
C ASP A 80 -7.81 3.93 10.37
N LEU A 81 -6.94 4.19 9.39
CA LEU A 81 -5.66 4.87 9.62
C LEU A 81 -5.83 6.31 10.14
N LEU A 82 -6.84 7.03 9.67
CA LEU A 82 -7.12 8.40 10.09
C LEU A 82 -7.61 8.44 11.55
N LYS A 83 -8.43 7.48 11.96
CA LYS A 83 -9.03 7.39 13.30
C LYS A 83 -8.10 6.74 14.33
N GLY A 84 -7.20 5.85 13.89
CA GLY A 84 -6.28 5.11 14.75
C GLY A 84 -5.15 5.96 15.32
N ASP A 85 -4.52 5.43 16.37
CA ASP A 85 -3.27 5.93 16.95
C ASP A 85 -2.06 5.14 16.43
N PHE A 86 -0.84 5.51 16.87
CA PHE A 86 0.38 4.88 16.38
C PHE A 86 0.40 3.35 16.60
N PRO A 87 0.14 2.79 17.80
CA PRO A 87 0.16 1.35 18.02
C PRO A 87 -0.89 0.61 17.18
N SER A 88 -2.11 1.15 17.09
CA SER A 88 -3.19 0.51 16.32
C SER A 88 -2.88 0.49 14.83
N ASN A 89 -2.40 1.62 14.29
CA ASN A 89 -2.06 1.74 12.88
C ASN A 89 -0.84 0.91 12.51
N MET A 90 0.18 0.83 13.38
CA MET A 90 1.32 -0.04 13.17
C MET A 90 0.88 -1.51 13.10
N LYS A 91 0.02 -1.94 14.03
CA LYS A 91 -0.52 -3.30 14.05
C LYS A 91 -1.35 -3.59 12.81
N LEU A 92 -2.19 -2.65 12.38
CA LEU A 92 -3.03 -2.76 11.19
C LEU A 92 -2.19 -2.89 9.92
N LEU A 93 -1.12 -2.10 9.78
CA LEU A 93 -0.24 -2.15 8.61
C LEU A 93 0.67 -3.38 8.60
N GLN A 94 1.07 -3.89 9.77
CA GLN A 94 1.84 -5.12 9.87
C GLN A 94 0.99 -6.37 9.68
N ASN A 95 -0.31 -6.30 9.99
CA ASN A 95 -1.28 -7.38 9.82
C ASN A 95 -2.44 -6.84 8.98
N TYR A 96 -2.19 -6.68 7.68
CA TYR A 96 -3.13 -6.07 6.76
C TYR A 96 -4.50 -6.77 6.82
N PRO A 97 -5.62 -6.02 6.93
CA PRO A 97 -6.93 -6.63 7.10
C PRO A 97 -7.34 -7.41 5.85
N ASN A 98 -8.16 -8.45 6.04
CA ASN A 98 -8.72 -9.19 4.91
C ASN A 98 -9.61 -8.25 4.08
N THR A 99 -9.09 -7.85 2.93
CA THR A 99 -9.65 -6.83 2.05
C THR A 99 -9.82 -7.44 0.68
N ASP A 100 -10.90 -7.11 -0.02
CA ASP A 100 -11.10 -7.54 -1.39
C ASP A 100 -9.92 -7.06 -2.27
N ILE A 101 -9.16 -8.00 -2.82
CA ILE A 101 -7.99 -7.68 -3.64
C ILE A 101 -8.37 -6.92 -4.91
N HIS A 102 -9.57 -7.12 -5.45
CA HIS A 102 -10.05 -6.40 -6.61
C HIS A 102 -10.21 -4.92 -6.32
N LEU A 103 -10.69 -4.56 -5.13
CA LEU A 103 -10.79 -3.16 -4.69
C LEU A 103 -9.39 -2.49 -4.65
N VAL A 104 -8.38 -3.20 -4.15
CA VAL A 104 -7.01 -2.70 -4.11
C VAL A 104 -6.44 -2.53 -5.51
N LEU A 105 -6.63 -3.52 -6.39
CA LEU A 105 -6.12 -3.48 -7.77
C LEU A 105 -6.82 -2.40 -8.61
N ASP A 106 -8.14 -2.26 -8.52
CA ASP A 106 -8.89 -1.21 -9.22
C ASP A 106 -8.41 0.17 -8.79
N LYS A 107 -8.21 0.37 -7.48
CA LYS A 107 -7.61 1.60 -6.96
C LYS A 107 -6.18 1.79 -7.47
N ALA A 108 -5.37 0.74 -7.51
CA ALA A 108 -3.99 0.83 -8.01
C ALA A 108 -3.94 1.26 -9.49
N VAL A 109 -4.84 0.72 -10.33
CA VAL A 109 -4.96 1.10 -11.74
C VAL A 109 -5.39 2.57 -11.88
N GLU A 110 -6.35 3.03 -11.08
CA GLU A 110 -6.73 4.46 -11.05
C GLU A 110 -5.53 5.36 -10.72
N LEU A 111 -4.73 4.97 -9.72
CA LEU A 111 -3.53 5.72 -9.30
C LEU A 111 -2.40 5.66 -10.34
N TYR A 112 -2.33 4.58 -11.13
CA TYR A 112 -1.27 4.38 -12.12
C TYR A 112 -1.50 5.22 -13.38
N HIS A 113 -2.75 5.50 -13.73
CA HIS A 113 -3.11 6.33 -14.89
C HIS A 113 -3.21 7.84 -14.61
N ARG A 114 -2.92 8.27 -13.38
CA ARG A 114 -2.81 9.68 -12.97
C ARG A 114 -1.37 10.17 -13.01
#